data_AF-A0A6P6P8W5-F1
#
_entry.id   AF-A0A6P6P8W5-F1
#
_cell.length_a   1.000
_cell.length_b   1.000
_cell.length_c   1.000
_cell.angle_alpha   90.00
_cell.angle_beta   90.00
_cell.angle_gamma   90.00
#
_symmetry.space_group_name_H-M   'P 1'
#
loop_
_entity.id
_entity.type
_entity.pdbx_description
1 polymer ?
#
loop_
_entity_poly.entity_id
_entity_poly.type
_entity_poly.pdbx_seq_one_letter_code
_entity_poly.pdbx_strand_id
1 'polypeptide(L)'
;MEYELGEQTEHRLKEMGARCVGETLDVEYYYDTDSFQLASTQTWLNQHNGQWGLILAEEQELNHTLSYNTKKLEVGHSEEKQSKILNTLEEKSETGVAFRETPSNEFPEKVMSKSQVQRTSSDSSLTYTELSDPCSIMLHLSKCLQLPLTHNEMQSMTMKNFLNMARIQMYDSWTRTSTIKYSLPGGFSLVVERDYRIPAETATALLMMNADVLSISSELEKMDRLCKELGLKPKASSDG
;
A
#
# COMPACT_ATOMS: atom_id res chain seq x y z
N MET A 1 -5.98 28.38 -12.00
CA MET A 1 -6.15 28.71 -10.58
C MET A 1 -6.76 27.51 -9.93
N GLU A 2 -6.16 27.02 -8.85
CA GLU A 2 -6.66 25.87 -8.11
C GLU A 2 -7.61 26.33 -7.00
N TYR A 3 -8.64 25.53 -6.78
CA TYR A 3 -9.67 25.77 -5.80
C TYR A 3 -9.85 24.54 -4.91
N GLU A 4 -10.48 24.73 -3.78
CA GLU A 4 -11.06 23.68 -2.96
C GLU A 4 -12.58 23.71 -3.11
N LEU A 5 -13.19 22.53 -3.03
CA LEU A 5 -14.64 22.42 -3.02
C LEU A 5 -15.23 22.98 -1.72
N GLY A 6 -16.25 23.81 -1.83
CA GLY A 6 -17.10 24.19 -0.71
C GLY A 6 -18.12 23.10 -0.40
N GLU A 7 -18.72 23.17 0.79
CA GLU A 7 -19.74 22.21 1.24
C GLU A 7 -20.94 22.10 0.28
N GLN A 8 -21.27 23.18 -0.42
CA GLN A 8 -22.42 23.27 -1.33
C GLN A 8 -22.04 23.00 -2.79
N THR A 9 -20.76 22.83 -3.13
CA THR A 9 -20.33 22.78 -4.53
C THR A 9 -20.97 21.63 -5.30
N GLU A 10 -21.04 20.43 -4.71
CA GLU A 10 -21.67 19.28 -5.38
C GLU A 10 -23.17 19.49 -5.64
N HIS A 11 -23.88 20.12 -4.71
CA HIS A 11 -25.29 20.46 -4.90
C HIS A 11 -25.47 21.47 -6.04
N ARG A 12 -24.68 22.54 -6.02
CA ARG A 12 -24.76 23.60 -7.03
C ARG A 12 -24.35 23.12 -8.42
N LEU A 13 -23.39 22.21 -8.52
CA LEU A 13 -23.06 21.54 -9.79
C LEU A 13 -24.31 20.88 -10.40
N LYS A 14 -25.09 20.16 -9.59
CA LYS A 14 -26.33 19.52 -10.05
C LYS A 14 -27.39 20.56 -10.47
N GLU A 15 -27.59 21.61 -9.67
CA GLU A 15 -28.55 22.67 -9.97
C GLU A 15 -28.22 23.42 -11.27
N MET A 16 -26.92 23.64 -11.53
CA MET A 16 -26.44 24.29 -12.75
C MET A 16 -26.46 23.36 -13.97
N GLY A 17 -26.94 22.12 -13.83
CA GLY A 17 -26.97 21.15 -14.93
C GLY A 17 -25.58 20.71 -15.39
N ALA A 18 -24.60 20.69 -14.47
CA ALA A 18 -23.29 20.12 -14.75
C ALA A 18 -23.44 18.65 -15.15
N ARG A 19 -22.72 18.25 -16.20
CA ARG A 19 -22.70 16.87 -16.69
C ARG A 19 -21.34 16.26 -16.46
N CYS A 20 -21.28 15.11 -15.80
CA CYS A 20 -20.04 14.33 -15.75
C CYS A 20 -19.70 13.87 -17.17
N VAL A 21 -18.52 14.24 -17.67
CA VAL A 21 -18.04 13.89 -19.02
C VAL A 21 -16.87 12.92 -18.99
N GLY A 22 -16.33 12.62 -17.80
CA GLY A 22 -15.28 11.63 -17.62
C GLY A 22 -14.92 11.45 -16.15
N GLU A 23 -14.50 10.25 -15.82
CA GLU A 23 -13.96 9.87 -14.53
C GLU A 23 -12.74 8.99 -14.77
N THR A 24 -11.65 9.29 -14.06
CA THR A 24 -10.43 8.51 -14.07
C THR A 24 -10.08 8.16 -12.64
N LEU A 25 -9.79 6.88 -12.39
CA LEU A 25 -9.37 6.38 -11.09
C LEU A 25 -7.92 5.89 -11.20
N ASP A 26 -7.07 6.36 -10.30
CA ASP A 26 -5.74 5.80 -10.09
C ASP A 26 -5.84 4.74 -8.99
N VAL A 27 -5.77 3.47 -9.38
CA VAL A 27 -6.03 2.33 -8.48
C VAL A 27 -4.78 1.48 -8.34
N GLU A 28 -4.48 1.11 -7.11
CA GLU A 28 -3.45 0.15 -6.75
C GLU A 28 -4.11 -1.18 -6.36
N TYR A 29 -3.59 -2.28 -6.88
CA TYR A 29 -4.14 -3.62 -6.65
C TYR A 29 -3.18 -4.42 -5.79
N TYR A 30 -3.69 -5.09 -4.76
CA TYR A 30 -2.89 -5.91 -3.85
C TYR A 30 -3.16 -7.40 -4.05
N TYR A 31 -2.09 -8.17 -3.96
CA TYR A 31 -2.08 -9.59 -4.30
C TYR A 31 -1.47 -10.41 -3.17
N ASP A 32 -2.08 -11.57 -2.88
CA ASP A 32 -1.59 -12.54 -1.91
C ASP A 32 -2.12 -13.93 -2.27
N THR A 33 -1.61 -14.94 -1.58
CA THR A 33 -2.20 -16.28 -1.50
C THR A 33 -3.55 -16.27 -0.79
N ASP A 34 -4.32 -17.34 -0.96
CA ASP A 34 -5.59 -17.58 -0.25
C ASP A 34 -5.46 -17.60 1.28
N SER A 35 -4.25 -17.83 1.78
CA SER A 35 -3.90 -17.94 3.19
C SER A 35 -3.15 -16.71 3.73
N PHE A 36 -3.03 -15.64 2.93
CA PHE A 36 -2.34 -14.41 3.30
C PHE A 36 -0.88 -14.61 3.74
N GLN A 37 -0.19 -15.57 3.10
CA GLN A 37 1.19 -15.92 3.43
C GLN A 37 2.14 -14.74 3.26
N LEU A 38 1.99 -13.93 2.20
CA LEU A 38 2.88 -12.78 1.97
C LEU A 38 2.71 -11.74 3.08
N ALA A 39 1.46 -11.36 3.39
CA ALA A 39 1.18 -10.43 4.48
C ALA A 39 1.69 -10.96 5.84
N SER A 40 1.59 -12.27 6.08
CA SER A 40 2.08 -12.89 7.32
C SER A 40 3.61 -12.78 7.49
N THR A 41 4.35 -12.66 6.39
CA THR A 41 5.80 -12.46 6.36
C THR A 41 6.18 -11.00 6.10
N GLN A 42 5.28 -10.04 6.36
CA GLN A 42 5.50 -8.60 6.11
C GLN A 42 6.01 -8.33 4.68
N THR A 43 5.37 -8.99 3.72
CA THR A 43 5.63 -8.89 2.29
C THR A 43 4.35 -8.48 1.58
N TRP A 44 4.39 -7.41 0.78
CA TRP A 44 3.21 -6.92 0.06
C TRP A 44 3.51 -6.84 -1.42
N LEU A 45 2.77 -7.60 -2.21
CA LEU A 45 2.80 -7.54 -3.67
C LEU A 45 1.68 -6.61 -4.15
N ASN A 46 2.05 -5.61 -4.93
CA ASN A 46 1.11 -4.66 -5.52
C ASN A 46 1.30 -4.53 -7.04
N GLN A 47 0.27 -4.00 -7.70
CA GLN A 47 0.32 -3.55 -9.08
C GLN A 47 -0.31 -2.16 -9.21
N HIS A 48 0.41 -1.25 -9.84
CA HIS A 48 -0.05 0.12 -10.11
C HIS A 48 0.32 0.51 -11.54
N ASN A 49 -0.67 0.97 -12.32
CA ASN A 49 -0.48 1.35 -13.74
C ASN A 49 0.26 0.29 -14.59
N GLY A 50 -0.03 -0.99 -14.32
CA GLY A 50 0.59 -2.14 -15.00
C GLY A 50 2.01 -2.48 -14.53
N GLN A 51 2.60 -1.66 -13.64
CA GLN A 51 3.89 -1.91 -13.02
C GLN A 51 3.71 -2.72 -11.73
N TRP A 52 4.62 -3.65 -11.48
CA TRP A 52 4.62 -4.49 -10.29
C TRP A 52 5.57 -3.93 -9.24
N GLY A 53 5.18 -4.02 -7.98
CA GLY A 53 6.02 -3.70 -6.83
C GLY A 53 5.90 -4.77 -5.76
N LEU A 54 7.01 -5.03 -5.06
CA LEU A 54 7.05 -5.93 -3.91
C LEU A 54 7.75 -5.22 -2.76
N ILE A 55 7.00 -4.92 -1.70
CA ILE A 55 7.51 -4.28 -0.50
C ILE A 55 7.84 -5.38 0.51
N LEU A 56 9.05 -5.33 1.07
CA LEU A 56 9.60 -6.37 1.94
C LEU A 56 10.12 -5.74 3.23
N ALA A 57 9.81 -6.34 4.38
CA ALA A 57 10.47 -6.00 5.64
C ALA A 57 11.81 -6.76 5.78
N GLU A 58 12.87 -6.02 6.08
CA GLU A 58 14.19 -6.56 6.41
C GLU A 58 14.51 -6.23 7.87
N GLU A 59 14.85 -7.26 8.66
CA GLU A 59 15.37 -7.06 10.02
C GLU A 59 16.81 -6.53 9.93
N GLN A 60 17.06 -5.37 10.53
CA GLN A 60 18.44 -4.96 10.78
C GLN A 60 19.03 -5.79 11.91
N GLU A 61 20.03 -6.62 11.58
CA GLU A 61 20.97 -7.10 12.58
C GLU A 61 21.77 -5.88 13.10
N LEU A 62 21.33 -5.32 14.23
CA LEU A 62 22.13 -4.39 15.00
C LEU A 62 23.36 -5.16 15.50
N ASN A 63 24.42 -5.13 14.69
CA ASN A 63 25.76 -5.53 15.09
C ASN A 63 26.22 -4.61 16.22
N HIS A 64 25.79 -4.92 17.45
CA HIS A 64 26.49 -4.48 18.64
C HIS A 64 27.85 -5.14 18.60
N THR A 65 28.83 -4.43 18.05
CA THR A 65 30.25 -4.74 18.14
C THR A 65 30.63 -4.72 19.61
N LEU A 66 30.41 -5.85 20.28
CA LEU A 66 31.02 -6.19 21.57
C LEU A 66 32.52 -6.36 21.30
N SER A 67 33.21 -5.23 21.29
CA SER A 67 34.66 -5.10 21.28
C SER A 67 35.22 -5.66 22.59
N TYR A 68 35.28 -6.98 22.71
CA TYR A 68 36.11 -7.63 23.72
C TYR A 68 37.53 -7.76 23.18
N ASN A 69 38.29 -6.73 23.51
CA ASN A 69 39.74 -6.70 23.61
C ASN A 69 40.25 -8.01 24.26
N THR A 70 40.77 -8.95 23.48
CA THR A 70 41.49 -10.11 24.02
C THR A 70 42.91 -10.11 23.46
N LYS A 71 43.83 -9.76 24.35
CA LYS A 71 45.27 -9.74 24.12
C LYS A 71 45.77 -11.12 23.70
N LYS A 72 46.54 -11.08 22.63
CA LYS A 72 47.59 -12.00 22.18
C LYS A 72 48.26 -12.78 23.34
N LEU A 73 48.21 -14.11 23.28
CA LEU A 73 49.30 -14.95 23.77
C LEU A 73 49.42 -16.17 22.85
N GLU A 74 50.56 -16.23 22.17
CA GLU A 74 51.03 -17.36 21.38
C GLU A 74 51.36 -18.54 22.30
N VAL A 75 51.15 -19.77 21.79
CA VAL A 75 52.09 -20.92 21.79
C VAL A 75 51.28 -22.22 21.69
N GLY A 76 51.65 -23.08 20.72
CA GLY A 76 51.59 -24.53 20.92
C GLY A 76 50.71 -25.36 19.98
N HIS A 77 51.35 -25.87 18.93
CA HIS A 77 51.21 -27.17 18.27
C HIS A 77 50.03 -28.15 18.58
N SER A 78 49.56 -28.74 17.48
CA SER A 78 49.26 -30.17 17.23
C SER A 78 47.80 -30.63 17.10
N GLU A 79 47.49 -31.02 15.85
CA GLU A 79 46.87 -32.28 15.41
C GLU A 79 45.45 -32.72 15.80
N GLU A 80 44.75 -33.11 14.73
CA GLU A 80 43.87 -34.28 14.56
C GLU A 80 42.38 -34.27 14.99
N LYS A 81 41.56 -34.47 13.94
CA LYS A 81 40.56 -35.54 13.73
C LYS A 81 39.10 -35.37 14.20
N GLN A 82 38.25 -35.66 13.20
CA GLN A 82 37.02 -36.51 13.24
C GLN A 82 35.77 -35.94 13.94
N SER A 83 34.73 -35.56 13.20
CA SER A 83 33.68 -36.39 12.54
C SER A 83 32.70 -37.10 13.49
N LYS A 84 31.42 -36.71 13.41
CA LYS A 84 30.16 -37.48 13.63
C LYS A 84 29.04 -36.45 13.77
N ILE A 85 28.06 -36.27 12.88
CA ILE A 85 26.99 -37.17 12.42
C ILE A 85 26.45 -38.07 13.55
N LEU A 86 25.27 -37.72 14.09
CA LEU A 86 24.15 -38.65 14.15
C LEU A 86 22.79 -37.91 14.31
N ASN A 87 21.85 -38.33 13.47
CA ASN A 87 20.42 -38.05 13.47
C ASN A 87 19.71 -38.56 14.74
N THR A 88 18.41 -38.25 14.88
CA THR A 88 17.22 -39.14 15.10
C THR A 88 16.08 -38.27 15.65
N LEU A 89 15.05 -37.85 14.88
CA LEU A 89 13.83 -38.53 14.41
C LEU A 89 12.96 -39.16 15.52
N GLU A 90 11.75 -38.63 15.71
CA GLU A 90 10.45 -39.32 15.99
C GLU A 90 9.42 -38.21 16.36
N GLU A 91 8.46 -37.87 15.49
CA GLU A 91 7.14 -38.51 15.33
C GLU A 91 6.34 -38.70 16.63
N LYS A 92 5.25 -37.95 16.80
CA LYS A 92 3.94 -38.58 17.05
C LYS A 92 2.74 -37.66 16.82
N SER A 93 1.74 -38.35 16.29
CA SER A 93 0.44 -38.01 15.71
C SER A 93 -0.72 -37.91 16.72
N GLU A 94 -1.92 -37.70 16.16
CA GLU A 94 -3.30 -37.89 16.66
C GLU A 94 -4.03 -36.57 17.01
N THR A 95 -4.97 -36.05 16.20
CA THR A 95 -6.26 -36.54 15.65
C THR A 95 -7.39 -36.61 16.70
N GLY A 96 -8.38 -35.72 16.55
CA GLY A 96 -9.79 -36.12 16.62
C GLY A 96 -10.75 -35.37 17.56
N VAL A 97 -11.78 -34.81 16.93
CA VAL A 97 -13.23 -34.96 17.23
C VAL A 97 -13.99 -33.66 17.57
N ALA A 98 -15.10 -33.53 16.84
CA ALA A 98 -16.11 -32.46 16.77
C ALA A 98 -17.07 -32.38 17.98
N PHE A 99 -17.73 -31.22 18.18
CA PHE A 99 -19.19 -31.00 18.04
C PHE A 99 -19.69 -29.69 18.71
N ARG A 100 -20.60 -29.00 18.00
CA ARG A 100 -21.80 -28.22 18.43
C ARG A 100 -21.72 -26.78 19.03
N GLU A 101 -22.17 -25.85 18.20
CA GLU A 101 -23.29 -24.87 18.32
C GLU A 101 -23.65 -24.14 19.64
N THR A 102 -23.80 -22.81 19.47
CA THR A 102 -24.34 -21.63 20.21
C THR A 102 -25.62 -21.83 21.08
N PRO A 103 -26.11 -20.88 21.95
CA PRO A 103 -26.08 -19.40 21.82
C PRO A 103 -25.98 -18.51 23.12
N SER A 104 -25.79 -17.20 22.88
CA SER A 104 -26.23 -15.99 23.63
C SER A 104 -26.12 -15.91 25.17
N ASN A 105 -25.40 -14.91 25.68
CA ASN A 105 -26.03 -13.79 26.42
C ASN A 105 -25.07 -12.62 26.71
N GLU A 106 -25.69 -11.45 26.79
CA GLU A 106 -25.15 -10.11 27.03
C GLU A 106 -24.60 -9.86 28.45
N PHE A 107 -23.52 -9.06 28.50
CA PHE A 107 -23.06 -8.09 29.54
C PHE A 107 -22.88 -8.53 31.02
N PRO A 108 -21.80 -8.11 31.73
CA PRO A 108 -21.58 -6.68 32.02
C PRO A 108 -20.12 -6.18 32.00
N GLU A 109 -20.00 -4.85 31.90
CA GLU A 109 -18.80 -4.06 32.14
C GLU A 109 -18.11 -4.45 33.45
N LYS A 110 -16.84 -4.88 33.36
CA LYS A 110 -15.97 -4.99 34.53
C LYS A 110 -14.60 -4.40 34.22
N VAL A 111 -14.37 -3.27 34.87
CA VAL A 111 -13.11 -2.58 35.09
C VAL A 111 -11.97 -3.59 35.27
N MET A 112 -11.07 -3.64 34.29
CA MET A 112 -9.86 -4.44 34.33
C MET A 112 -8.65 -3.53 34.57
N SER A 113 -7.95 -3.88 35.63
CA SER A 113 -6.73 -3.28 36.16
C SER A 113 -5.64 -3.10 35.11
N LYS A 114 -4.86 -2.03 35.29
CA LYS A 114 -3.59 -1.77 34.61
C LYS A 114 -2.58 -2.89 34.89
N SER A 115 -2.62 -3.93 34.07
CA SER A 115 -1.53 -4.88 33.94
C SER A 115 -0.48 -4.26 33.02
N GLN A 116 0.55 -3.69 33.63
CA GLN A 116 1.77 -3.26 32.95
C GLN A 116 2.46 -4.50 32.37
N VAL A 117 2.09 -4.88 31.15
CA VAL A 117 2.83 -5.85 30.36
C VAL A 117 4.14 -5.17 29.98
N GLN A 118 5.19 -5.61 30.67
CA GLN A 118 6.57 -5.29 30.37
C GLN A 118 6.87 -5.85 28.97
N ARG A 119 6.68 -5.02 27.95
CA ARG A 119 7.14 -5.30 26.58
C ARG A 119 8.66 -5.40 26.66
N THR A 120 9.17 -6.61 26.61
CA THR A 120 10.52 -6.87 26.10
C THR A 120 10.47 -6.61 24.60
N SER A 121 10.50 -5.32 24.19
CA SER A 121 10.72 -4.98 22.80
C SER A 121 12.20 -5.21 22.52
N SER A 122 12.51 -6.38 21.96
CA SER A 122 13.68 -6.52 21.11
C SER A 122 13.47 -5.50 19.98
N ASP A 123 14.08 -4.33 20.10
CA ASP A 123 14.02 -3.26 19.09
C ASP A 123 14.85 -3.70 17.87
N SER A 124 14.31 -4.63 17.09
CA SER A 124 14.76 -4.87 15.73
C SER A 124 14.18 -3.76 14.87
N SER A 125 15.01 -2.81 14.44
CA SER A 125 14.60 -1.81 13.45
C SER A 125 14.30 -2.54 12.14
N LEU A 126 13.02 -2.58 11.77
CA LEU A 126 12.60 -3.07 10.47
C LEU A 126 12.84 -1.98 9.44
N THR A 127 13.55 -2.31 8.36
CA THR A 127 13.68 -1.48 7.17
C THR A 127 12.86 -2.06 6.04
N TYR A 128 12.17 -1.21 5.29
CA TYR A 128 11.39 -1.67 4.14
C TYR A 128 12.14 -1.38 2.84
N THR A 129 12.22 -2.38 1.97
CA THR A 129 12.79 -2.25 0.62
C THR A 129 11.72 -2.59 -0.41
N GLU A 130 11.83 -2.01 -1.61
CA GLU A 130 10.89 -2.23 -2.70
C GLU A 130 11.62 -2.83 -3.91
N LEU A 131 11.09 -3.94 -4.43
CA LEU A 131 11.51 -4.53 -5.70
C LEU A 131 10.48 -4.18 -6.78
N SER A 132 10.95 -3.65 -7.91
CA SER A 132 10.11 -3.28 -9.06
C SER A 132 10.38 -4.10 -10.33
N ASP A 133 11.50 -4.83 -10.37
CA ASP A 133 11.85 -5.71 -11.48
C ASP A 133 11.08 -7.04 -11.39
N PRO A 134 10.30 -7.43 -12.42
CA PRO A 134 9.49 -8.66 -12.39
C PRO A 134 10.30 -9.93 -12.08
N CYS A 135 11.52 -10.06 -12.62
CA CYS A 135 12.35 -11.24 -12.38
C CYS A 135 12.81 -11.33 -10.92
N SER A 136 13.21 -10.20 -10.34
CA SER A 136 13.61 -10.09 -8.93
C SER A 136 12.44 -10.36 -7.99
N ILE A 137 11.25 -9.84 -8.31
CA ILE A 137 10.00 -10.11 -7.58
C ILE A 137 9.69 -11.61 -7.59
N MET A 138 9.64 -12.24 -8.78
CA MET A 138 9.35 -13.68 -8.90
C MET A 138 10.36 -14.54 -8.14
N LEU A 139 11.65 -14.19 -8.20
CA LEU A 139 12.71 -14.91 -7.48
C LEU A 139 12.57 -14.79 -5.96
N HIS A 140 12.14 -13.63 -5.45
CA HIS A 140 11.89 -13.46 -4.03
C HIS A 140 10.67 -14.27 -3.59
N LEU A 141 9.56 -14.13 -4.32
CA LEU A 141 8.31 -14.84 -4.04
C LEU A 141 8.49 -16.36 -4.11
N SER A 142 9.28 -16.87 -5.06
CA SER A 142 9.52 -18.32 -5.16
C SER A 142 10.23 -18.88 -3.93
N LYS A 143 11.13 -18.10 -3.31
CA LYS A 143 11.81 -18.49 -2.07
C LYS A 143 10.86 -18.42 -0.88
N CYS A 144 10.10 -17.32 -0.76
CA CYS A 144 9.15 -17.11 0.31
C CYS A 144 8.08 -18.22 0.35
N LEU A 145 7.53 -18.55 -0.81
CA LEU A 145 6.47 -19.57 -0.97
C LEU A 145 7.01 -21.00 -1.18
N GLN A 146 8.34 -21.19 -1.09
CA GLN A 146 9.02 -22.49 -1.28
C GLN A 146 8.62 -23.21 -2.59
N LEU A 147 8.49 -22.45 -3.68
CA LEU A 147 8.11 -22.99 -4.98
C LEU A 147 9.32 -23.68 -5.63
N PRO A 148 9.16 -24.89 -6.20
CA PRO A 148 10.24 -25.64 -6.82
C PRO A 148 10.57 -25.11 -8.22
N LEU A 149 11.00 -23.86 -8.33
CA LEU A 149 11.36 -23.21 -9.60
C LEU A 149 12.86 -22.99 -9.71
N THR A 150 13.42 -23.32 -10.86
CA THR A 150 14.78 -22.93 -11.24
C THR A 150 14.82 -21.50 -11.78
N HIS A 151 15.99 -20.89 -11.74
CA HIS A 151 16.19 -19.53 -12.27
C HIS A 151 15.87 -19.43 -13.78
N ASN A 152 16.19 -20.46 -14.58
CA ASN A 152 15.89 -20.48 -16.01
C ASN A 152 14.39 -20.53 -16.30
N GLU A 153 13.63 -21.29 -15.52
CA GLU A 153 12.17 -21.34 -15.68
C GLU A 153 11.55 -19.96 -15.39
N MET A 154 12.02 -19.27 -14.34
CA MET A 154 11.57 -17.92 -14.01
C MET A 154 11.86 -16.88 -15.10
N GLN A 155 13.04 -16.92 -15.73
CA GLN A 155 13.38 -15.97 -16.80
C GLN A 155 12.47 -16.09 -18.03
N SER A 156 11.93 -17.28 -18.29
CA SER A 156 11.02 -17.52 -19.41
C SER A 156 9.55 -17.25 -19.09
N MET A 157 9.23 -17.00 -17.82
CA MET A 157 7.87 -16.92 -17.33
C MET A 157 7.36 -15.47 -17.29
N THR A 158 6.09 -15.26 -17.60
CA THR A 158 5.42 -13.97 -17.37
C THR A 158 4.92 -13.88 -15.93
N MET A 159 4.84 -12.66 -15.38
CA MET A 159 4.30 -12.46 -14.02
C MET A 159 2.91 -13.10 -13.86
N LYS A 160 2.01 -12.96 -14.84
CA LYS A 160 0.68 -13.58 -14.81
C LYS A 160 0.74 -15.11 -14.65
N ASN A 161 1.62 -15.78 -15.39
CA ASN A 161 1.78 -17.23 -15.30
C ASN A 161 2.36 -17.64 -13.95
N PHE A 162 3.32 -16.86 -13.43
CA PHE A 162 3.91 -17.09 -12.11
C PHE A 162 2.85 -16.98 -11.01
N LEU A 163 2.07 -15.89 -10.98
CA LEU A 163 1.03 -15.67 -9.96
C LEU A 163 0.01 -16.80 -9.96
N ASN A 164 -0.44 -17.25 -11.14
CA ASN A 164 -1.37 -18.37 -11.25
C ASN A 164 -0.78 -19.67 -10.68
N MET A 165 0.49 -19.96 -10.98
CA MET A 165 1.17 -21.15 -10.46
C MET A 165 1.36 -21.08 -8.94
N ALA A 166 1.77 -19.92 -8.43
CA ALA A 166 1.94 -19.63 -7.01
C ALA A 166 0.61 -19.49 -6.24
N ARG A 167 -0.53 -19.56 -6.93
CA ARG A 167 -1.88 -19.31 -6.38
C ARG A 167 -2.00 -17.95 -5.70
N ILE A 168 -1.29 -16.96 -6.22
CA ILE A 168 -1.39 -15.57 -5.81
C ILE A 168 -2.53 -14.93 -6.59
N GLN A 169 -3.47 -14.34 -5.89
CA GLN A 169 -4.65 -13.69 -6.43
C GLN A 169 -4.81 -12.28 -5.88
N MET A 170 -5.51 -11.42 -6.61
CA MET A 170 -5.90 -10.11 -6.11
C MET A 170 -6.85 -10.30 -4.92
N TYR A 171 -6.56 -9.69 -3.78
CA TYR A 171 -7.42 -9.75 -2.60
C TYR A 171 -8.02 -8.40 -2.24
N ASP A 172 -7.36 -7.30 -2.63
CA ASP A 172 -7.83 -5.95 -2.33
C ASP A 172 -7.38 -4.95 -3.41
N SER A 173 -8.00 -3.78 -3.42
CA SER A 173 -7.62 -2.65 -4.25
C SER A 173 -7.85 -1.34 -3.52
N TRP A 174 -6.93 -0.40 -3.67
CA TRP A 174 -7.01 0.92 -3.08
C TRP A 174 -7.01 2.01 -4.15
N THR A 175 -8.02 2.87 -4.14
CA THR A 175 -8.04 4.06 -5.00
C THR A 175 -7.13 5.12 -4.39
N ARG A 176 -6.04 5.44 -5.07
CA ARG A 176 -5.08 6.48 -4.65
C ARG A 176 -5.61 7.86 -4.97
N THR A 177 -6.07 8.07 -6.20
CA THR A 177 -6.67 9.32 -6.63
C THR A 177 -7.91 9.09 -7.49
N SER A 178 -8.82 10.05 -7.46
CA SER A 178 -10.01 10.08 -8.31
C SER A 178 -10.11 11.44 -8.96
N THR A 179 -10.20 11.48 -10.28
CA THR A 179 -10.35 12.71 -11.06
C THR A 179 -11.67 12.65 -11.83
N ILE A 180 -12.57 13.59 -11.55
CA ILE A 180 -13.87 13.71 -12.21
C ILE A 180 -13.90 15.01 -13.02
N LYS A 181 -14.29 14.92 -14.29
CA LYS A 181 -14.44 16.07 -15.16
C LYS A 181 -15.92 16.35 -15.40
N TYR A 182 -16.34 17.57 -15.06
CA TYR A 182 -17.66 18.11 -15.32
C TYR A 182 -17.63 19.09 -16.49
N SER A 183 -18.58 18.98 -17.39
CA SER A 183 -18.93 20.03 -18.34
C SER A 183 -20.05 20.89 -17.75
N LEU A 184 -19.85 22.20 -17.81
CA LEU A 184 -20.76 23.21 -17.28
C LEU A 184 -21.36 24.03 -18.44
N PRO A 185 -22.58 24.58 -18.28
CA PRO A 185 -23.15 25.50 -19.27
C PRO A 185 -22.22 26.67 -19.53
N GLY A 186 -22.23 27.21 -20.76
CA GLY A 186 -21.39 28.35 -21.13
C GLY A 186 -19.95 27.99 -21.55
N GLY A 187 -19.65 26.70 -21.77
CA GLY A 187 -18.33 26.26 -22.26
C GLY A 187 -17.27 26.10 -21.17
N PHE A 188 -17.69 26.11 -19.91
CA PHE A 188 -16.81 25.87 -18.77
C PHE A 188 -16.62 24.37 -18.54
N SER A 189 -15.49 24.01 -17.93
CA SER A 189 -15.22 22.66 -17.43
C SER A 189 -14.63 22.75 -16.04
N LEU A 190 -15.08 21.89 -15.13
CA LEU A 190 -14.51 21.75 -13.80
C LEU A 190 -13.88 20.36 -13.67
N VAL A 191 -12.60 20.31 -13.34
CA VAL A 191 -11.91 19.06 -13.01
C VAL A 191 -11.77 19.01 -11.49
N VAL A 192 -12.28 17.97 -10.87
CA VAL A 192 -12.20 17.73 -9.43
C VAL A 192 -11.30 16.54 -9.21
N GLU A 193 -10.26 16.70 -8.41
CA GLU A 193 -9.33 15.66 -8.02
C GLU A 193 -9.39 15.45 -6.50
N ARG A 194 -9.48 14.19 -6.08
CA ARG A 194 -9.39 13.79 -4.67
C ARG A 194 -8.22 12.81 -4.52
N ASP A 195 -7.28 13.16 -3.64
CA ASP A 195 -6.17 12.28 -3.24
C ASP A 195 -6.52 11.60 -1.92
N TYR A 196 -6.68 10.27 -1.96
CA TYR A 196 -7.01 9.46 -0.79
C TYR A 196 -5.78 9.05 0.01
N ARG A 197 -4.57 9.35 -0.45
CA ARG A 197 -3.33 9.09 0.30
C ARG A 197 -3.18 10.04 1.49
N ILE A 198 -3.87 11.18 1.47
CA ILE A 198 -3.84 12.19 2.52
C ILE A 198 -5.25 12.30 3.11
N PRO A 199 -5.56 11.61 4.24
CA PRO A 199 -6.93 11.50 4.77
C PRO A 199 -7.64 12.82 5.09
N ALA A 200 -6.88 13.91 5.26
CA ALA A 200 -7.39 15.23 5.61
C ALA A 200 -7.34 16.24 4.46
N GLU A 201 -6.85 15.86 3.27
CA GLU A 201 -6.78 16.79 2.13
C GLU A 201 -8.16 16.97 1.50
N THR A 202 -8.53 18.23 1.29
CA THR A 202 -9.75 18.60 0.58
C THR A 202 -9.57 18.34 -0.91
N ALA A 203 -10.67 17.97 -1.60
CA ALA A 203 -10.61 17.78 -3.05
C ALA A 203 -10.18 19.08 -3.73
N THR A 204 -9.16 18.97 -4.58
CA THR A 204 -8.66 20.08 -5.39
C THR A 204 -9.51 20.19 -6.66
N ALA A 205 -9.81 21.40 -7.08
CA ALA A 205 -10.65 21.69 -8.22
C ALA A 205 -9.99 22.69 -9.16
N LEU A 206 -10.01 22.40 -10.46
CA LEU A 206 -9.51 23.27 -11.51
C LEU A 206 -10.67 23.67 -12.43
N LEU A 207 -11.02 24.95 -12.41
CA LEU A 207 -11.99 25.53 -13.32
C LEU A 207 -11.28 25.99 -14.60
N MET A 208 -11.81 25.58 -15.76
CA MET A 208 -11.29 25.85 -17.08
C MET A 208 -12.39 26.43 -17.98
N MET A 209 -11.99 27.30 -18.91
CA MET A 209 -12.84 27.77 -20.01
C MET A 209 -11.98 28.03 -21.25
N ASN A 210 -12.60 27.93 -22.42
CA ASN A 210 -12.00 28.44 -23.65
C ASN A 210 -12.41 29.91 -23.80
N ALA A 211 -11.47 30.84 -23.57
CA ALA A 211 -11.72 32.27 -23.69
C ALA A 211 -11.30 32.81 -25.06
N ASP A 212 -12.06 33.75 -25.60
CA ASP A 212 -11.64 34.53 -26.76
C ASP A 212 -10.61 35.57 -26.30
N VAL A 213 -9.46 35.60 -26.99
CA VAL A 213 -8.33 36.49 -26.70
C VAL A 213 -8.75 37.97 -26.76
N LEU A 214 -9.75 38.32 -27.58
CA LEU A 214 -10.24 39.68 -27.70
C LEU A 214 -11.13 40.13 -26.52
N SER A 215 -11.57 39.19 -25.67
CA SER A 215 -12.51 39.44 -24.58
C SER A 215 -12.07 38.85 -23.24
N ILE A 216 -10.77 38.61 -23.06
CA ILE A 216 -10.20 37.97 -21.85
C ILE A 216 -10.74 38.57 -20.55
N SER A 217 -10.84 39.90 -20.44
CA SER A 217 -11.32 40.54 -19.21
C SER A 217 -12.75 40.12 -18.86
N SER A 218 -13.67 40.12 -19.82
CA SER A 218 -15.06 39.75 -19.54
C SER A 218 -15.23 38.24 -19.34
N GLU A 219 -14.43 37.41 -20.00
CA GLU A 219 -14.39 35.97 -19.76
C GLU A 219 -13.88 35.65 -18.35
N LEU A 220 -12.80 36.30 -17.90
CA LEU A 220 -12.30 36.16 -16.53
C LEU A 220 -13.33 36.60 -15.48
N GLU A 221 -14.09 37.66 -15.73
CA GLU A 221 -15.20 38.06 -14.86
C GLU A 221 -16.32 37.00 -14.81
N LYS A 222 -16.65 36.35 -15.94
CA LYS A 222 -17.61 35.23 -15.95
C LYS A 222 -17.09 34.06 -15.12
N MET A 223 -15.81 33.74 -15.25
CA MET A 223 -15.17 32.68 -14.47
C MET A 223 -15.19 32.99 -12.96
N ASP A 224 -14.89 34.23 -12.56
CA ASP A 224 -14.95 34.65 -11.14
C ASP A 224 -16.38 34.57 -10.57
N ARG A 225 -17.38 35.00 -11.35
CA ARG A 225 -18.80 34.82 -10.98
C ARG A 225 -19.13 33.35 -10.80
N LEU A 226 -18.72 32.49 -11.74
CA LEU A 226 -18.95 31.05 -11.67
C LEU A 226 -18.28 30.42 -10.44
N CYS A 227 -17.06 30.84 -10.08
CA CYS A 227 -16.40 30.36 -8.86
C CYS A 227 -17.22 30.67 -7.61
N LYS A 228 -17.74 31.90 -7.50
CA LYS A 228 -18.61 32.32 -6.38
C LYS A 228 -19.94 31.58 -6.38
N GLU A 229 -20.53 31.40 -7.54
CA GLU A 229 -21.75 30.62 -7.73
C GLU A 229 -21.55 29.15 -7.38
N LEU A 230 -20.39 28.55 -7.65
CA LEU A 230 -20.09 27.17 -7.24
C LEU A 230 -19.63 27.06 -5.78
N GLY A 231 -19.38 28.20 -5.11
CA GLY A 231 -18.83 28.23 -3.75
C GLY A 231 -17.40 27.71 -3.66
N LEU A 232 -16.62 27.84 -4.74
CA LEU A 232 -15.21 27.44 -4.78
C LEU A 232 -14.37 28.40 -3.94
N LYS A 233 -13.44 27.84 -3.16
CA LYS A 233 -12.48 28.61 -2.36
C LYS A 233 -11.11 28.54 -3.03
N PRO A 234 -10.36 29.64 -3.20
CA PRO A 234 -8.99 29.55 -3.69
C PRO A 234 -8.17 28.63 -2.78
N LYS A 235 -7.44 27.67 -3.37
CA LYS A 235 -6.47 26.88 -2.61
C LYS A 235 -5.38 27.85 -2.14
N ALA A 236 -5.11 27.89 -0.84
CA ALA A 236 -4.04 28.74 -0.33
C ALA A 236 -2.73 28.30 -1.01
N SER A 237 -2.02 29.21 -1.66
CA SER A 237 -0.67 28.91 -2.10
C SER A 237 0.13 28.57 -0.84
N SER A 238 0.61 27.33 -0.76
CA SER A 238 1.72 26.98 0.11
C SER A 238 2.96 27.71 -0.44
N ASP A 239 3.00 29.03 -0.29
CA ASP A 239 4.20 29.82 -0.51
C ASP A 239 5.18 29.42 0.60
N GLY A 240 6.07 28.47 0.27
CA GLY A 240 7.24 28.11 1.04
C GLY A 240 8.43 29.01 0.74
#